data_AF-A0A2C2UMH6-F1
#
_entry.id   AF-A0A2C2UMH6-F1
#
_cell.length_a   1.000
_cell.length_b   1.000
_cell.length_c   1.000
_cell.angle_alpha   90.00
_cell.angle_beta   90.00
_cell.angle_gamma   90.00
#
_symmetry.space_group_name_H-M   'P 1'
#
loop_
_entity.id
_entity.type
_entity.pdbx_description
1 polymer ?
#
loop_
_entity_poly.entity_id
_entity_poly.type
_entity_poly.pdbx_seq_one_letter_code
_entity_poly.pdbx_strand_id
1 'polypeptide(L)'
;MDTNDFNKALHHYYTKIRETNHPYYWYCLADTQARSGLTNEALQTIDMALSFPNPYPSKHKLLEIQAGLQSADPREMRTHSPSVITVKWGDIDGDGIKDNVFLTAYKTPDSPFWKDITLVAQNGRTHHYDHITFKNNAGYNPTLFLGDFTGKKGNDILVVIDTGGSAGAIYAYIFSSINGQIRGIFDSDTFNESFKYDVTYENQYKAAVISYHLKEKYILDLTYKGKEYLSEIYNPQGILKASINGWVNPLASLYPIDLNRDGIYELAAHQRIAGRYNADNLGDVQTVLKWNGQVFAPERQTVATFGGEM
;
A
#
# COMPACT_ATOMS: atom_id res chain seq x y z
N MET A 1 -37.10 5.10 0.00
CA MET A 1 -38.36 5.23 0.77
C MET A 1 -38.18 6.40 1.70
N ASP A 2 -39.11 7.35 1.71
CA ASP A 2 -39.09 8.45 2.65
C ASP A 2 -39.27 7.95 4.09
N THR A 3 -38.61 8.58 5.05
CA THR A 3 -38.60 8.22 6.48
C THR A 3 -40.01 8.14 7.08
N ASN A 4 -40.98 8.85 6.50
CA ASN A 4 -42.38 8.89 6.94
C ASN A 4 -43.17 7.62 6.56
N ASP A 5 -42.84 6.97 5.44
CA ASP A 5 -43.53 5.76 4.98
C ASP A 5 -43.04 4.50 5.73
N PHE A 6 -41.78 4.49 6.13
CA PHE A 6 -41.18 3.42 6.92
C PHE A 6 -41.82 3.29 8.31
N ASN A 7 -42.00 4.41 9.03
CA ASN A 7 -42.58 4.39 10.37
C ASN A 7 -44.05 3.93 10.37
N LYS A 8 -44.80 4.25 9.31
CA LYS A 8 -46.17 3.75 9.12
C LYS A 8 -46.19 2.24 8.89
N ALA A 9 -45.25 1.72 8.10
CA ALA A 9 -45.14 0.28 7.85
C ALA A 9 -44.79 -0.50 9.12
N LEU A 10 -43.81 -0.05 9.90
CA LEU A 10 -43.48 -0.66 11.20
C LEU A 10 -44.70 -0.67 12.14
N HIS A 11 -45.37 0.48 12.29
CA HIS A 11 -46.55 0.58 13.15
C HIS A 11 -47.68 -0.36 12.73
N HIS A 12 -47.89 -0.51 11.42
CA HIS A 12 -48.87 -1.46 10.88
C HIS A 12 -48.54 -2.91 11.26
N TYR A 13 -47.29 -3.35 11.07
CA TYR A 13 -46.89 -4.73 11.38
C TYR A 13 -46.91 -5.02 12.87
N TYR A 14 -46.46 -4.10 13.73
CA TYR A 14 -46.58 -4.27 15.18
C TYR A 14 -48.04 -4.43 15.63
N THR A 15 -48.96 -3.64 15.07
CA THR A 15 -50.40 -3.76 15.34
C THR A 15 -50.93 -5.12 14.91
N LYS A 16 -50.61 -5.57 13.69
CA LYS A 16 -51.07 -6.86 13.17
C LYS A 16 -50.50 -8.05 13.93
N ILE A 17 -49.26 -7.97 14.40
CA ILE A 17 -48.65 -9.00 15.25
C ILE A 17 -49.39 -9.09 16.60
N ARG A 18 -49.75 -7.97 17.21
CA ARG A 18 -50.54 -7.97 18.47
C ARG A 18 -51.94 -8.55 18.29
N GLU A 19 -52.57 -8.29 17.15
CA GLU A 19 -53.92 -8.79 16.86
C GLU A 19 -53.95 -10.28 16.52
N THR A 20 -52.99 -10.76 15.74
CA THR A 20 -53.08 -12.08 15.08
C THR A 20 -51.98 -13.04 15.49
N ASN A 21 -50.84 -12.51 15.93
CA ASN A 21 -49.59 -13.24 16.15
C ASN A 21 -49.19 -14.17 14.99
N HIS A 22 -49.55 -13.82 13.75
CA HIS A 22 -49.37 -14.71 12.60
C HIS A 22 -47.93 -14.65 12.03
N PRO A 23 -47.29 -15.79 11.69
CA PRO A 23 -45.89 -15.85 11.22
C PRO A 23 -45.56 -14.94 10.03
N TYR A 24 -46.53 -14.73 9.13
CA TYR A 24 -46.41 -13.81 7.99
C TYR A 24 -46.03 -12.38 8.41
N TYR A 25 -46.67 -11.84 9.46
CA TYR A 25 -46.40 -10.46 9.89
C TYR A 25 -45.08 -10.34 10.63
N TRP A 26 -44.64 -11.40 11.32
CA TRP A 26 -43.30 -11.48 11.90
C TRP A 26 -42.21 -11.44 10.81
N TYR A 27 -42.40 -12.15 9.70
CA TYR A 27 -41.51 -12.06 8.54
C TYR A 27 -41.51 -10.67 7.89
N CYS A 28 -42.69 -10.09 7.63
CA CYS A 28 -42.77 -8.75 7.03
C CYS A 28 -42.13 -7.67 7.93
N LEU A 29 -42.28 -7.79 9.25
CA LEU A 29 -41.62 -6.91 10.20
C LEU A 29 -40.09 -7.06 10.15
N ALA A 30 -39.59 -8.31 10.17
CA ALA A 30 -38.17 -8.60 10.09
C ALA A 30 -37.52 -8.08 8.79
N ASP A 31 -38.16 -8.31 7.64
CA ASP A 31 -37.69 -7.80 6.34
C ASP A 31 -37.68 -6.26 6.31
N THR A 32 -38.73 -5.64 6.86
CA THR A 32 -38.83 -4.18 6.91
C THR A 32 -37.76 -3.58 7.82
N GLN A 33 -37.48 -4.18 8.98
CA GLN A 33 -36.41 -3.76 9.89
C GLN A 33 -35.03 -3.94 9.25
N ALA A 34 -34.79 -5.09 8.60
CA ALA A 34 -33.54 -5.40 7.93
C ALA A 34 -33.22 -4.39 6.81
N ARG A 35 -34.20 -4.10 5.94
CA ARG A 35 -34.06 -3.15 4.83
C ARG A 35 -33.84 -1.70 5.26
N SER A 36 -34.16 -1.39 6.52
CA SER A 36 -33.98 -0.07 7.12
C SER A 36 -32.79 0.01 8.08
N GLY A 37 -31.94 -1.01 8.11
CA GLY A 37 -30.71 -1.02 8.91
C GLY A 37 -30.91 -1.23 10.41
N LEU A 38 -32.10 -1.62 10.85
CA LEU A 38 -32.40 -1.99 12.24
C LEU A 38 -32.00 -3.44 12.49
N THR A 39 -30.70 -3.73 12.39
CA THR A 39 -30.16 -5.10 12.34
C THR A 39 -30.48 -5.90 13.61
N ASN A 40 -30.35 -5.31 14.79
CA ASN A 40 -30.58 -6.01 16.05
C ASN A 40 -32.07 -6.35 16.25
N GLU A 41 -32.94 -5.40 15.91
CA GLU A 41 -34.39 -5.57 15.96
C GLU A 41 -34.86 -6.62 14.94
N ALA A 42 -34.27 -6.62 13.74
CA ALA A 42 -34.52 -7.62 12.72
C ALA A 42 -34.12 -9.02 13.20
N LEU A 43 -32.94 -9.18 13.80
CA LEU A 43 -32.47 -10.47 14.33
C LEU A 43 -33.39 -11.02 15.42
N GLN A 44 -33.78 -10.19 16.40
CA GLN A 44 -34.73 -10.59 17.44
C GLN A 44 -36.09 -11.00 16.84
N THR A 45 -36.56 -10.26 15.83
CA THR A 45 -37.83 -10.54 15.17
C THR A 45 -37.76 -11.84 14.35
N ILE A 46 -36.60 -12.17 13.77
CA ILE A 46 -36.35 -13.44 13.07
C ILE A 46 -36.31 -14.61 14.05
N ASP A 47 -35.68 -14.46 15.21
CA ASP A 47 -35.68 -15.50 16.24
C ASP A 47 -37.11 -15.82 16.71
N MET A 48 -37.92 -14.77 16.89
CA MET A 48 -39.35 -14.93 17.18
C MET A 48 -40.09 -15.62 16.03
N ALA A 49 -39.82 -15.24 14.77
CA ALA A 49 -40.42 -15.89 13.60
C ALA A 49 -40.02 -17.38 13.48
N LEU A 50 -38.79 -17.73 13.82
CA LEU A 50 -38.26 -19.11 13.83
C LEU A 50 -38.84 -19.98 14.94
N SER A 51 -39.39 -19.39 16.00
CA SER A 51 -40.02 -20.11 17.11
C SER A 51 -41.37 -20.73 16.77
N PHE A 52 -41.99 -20.32 15.66
CA PHE A 52 -43.28 -20.87 15.22
C PHE A 52 -43.12 -22.30 14.67
N PRO A 53 -44.10 -23.21 14.90
CA PRO A 53 -44.07 -24.56 14.33
C PRO A 53 -43.99 -24.58 12.80
N ASN A 54 -44.66 -23.63 12.14
CA ASN A 54 -44.65 -23.43 10.69
C ASN A 54 -44.26 -21.98 10.36
N PRO A 55 -42.96 -21.66 10.35
CA PRO A 55 -42.47 -20.31 10.12
C PRO A 55 -42.64 -19.91 8.64
N TYR A 56 -43.05 -18.66 8.40
CA TYR A 56 -43.16 -18.09 7.06
C TYR A 56 -41.90 -17.25 6.72
N PRO A 57 -41.44 -17.23 5.45
CA PRO A 57 -41.89 -18.05 4.34
C PRO A 57 -41.37 -19.49 4.41
N SER A 58 -40.24 -19.71 5.07
CA SER A 58 -39.75 -21.01 5.49
C SER A 58 -38.62 -20.85 6.53
N LYS A 59 -38.33 -21.91 7.29
CA LYS A 59 -37.19 -21.94 8.21
C LYS A 59 -35.87 -21.65 7.49
N HIS A 60 -35.66 -22.26 6.31
CA HIS A 60 -34.44 -22.05 5.53
C HIS A 60 -34.26 -20.58 5.11
N LYS A 61 -35.33 -19.94 4.65
CA LYS A 61 -35.28 -18.54 4.21
C LYS A 61 -35.01 -17.57 5.37
N LEU A 62 -35.60 -17.83 6.54
CA LEU A 62 -35.34 -17.03 7.74
C LEU A 62 -33.90 -17.18 8.24
N LEU A 63 -33.34 -18.41 8.19
CA LEU A 63 -31.93 -18.65 8.51
C LEU A 63 -30.97 -17.99 7.52
N GLU A 64 -31.33 -17.93 6.23
CA GLU A 64 -30.55 -17.20 5.21
C GLU A 64 -30.50 -15.70 5.51
N ILE A 65 -31.64 -15.09 5.87
CA ILE A 65 -31.73 -13.68 6.26
C ILE A 65 -30.98 -13.45 7.58
N GLN A 66 -31.13 -14.34 8.56
CA GLN A 66 -30.41 -14.28 9.83
C GLN A 66 -28.90 -14.34 9.61
N ALA A 67 -28.41 -15.24 8.77
CA ALA A 67 -27.00 -15.36 8.43
C ALA A 67 -26.48 -14.09 7.75
N GLY A 68 -27.24 -13.51 6.81
CA GLY A 68 -26.88 -12.25 6.15
C GLY A 68 -26.83 -11.04 7.09
N LEU A 69 -27.67 -11.02 8.12
CA LEU A 69 -27.69 -9.98 9.16
C LEU A 69 -26.65 -10.21 10.26
N GLN A 70 -26.30 -11.47 10.55
CA GLN A 70 -25.25 -11.84 11.51
C GLN A 70 -23.84 -11.67 10.93
N SER A 71 -23.66 -11.84 9.61
CA SER A 71 -22.46 -11.41 8.89
C SER A 71 -22.33 -9.89 8.77
N ALA A 72 -23.31 -9.14 9.28
CA ALA A 72 -23.26 -7.70 9.45
C ALA A 72 -23.05 -7.35 10.93
N ASP A 73 -21.97 -7.85 11.57
CA ASP A 73 -21.48 -7.24 12.80
C ASP A 73 -21.20 -5.75 12.50
N PRO A 74 -21.68 -4.78 13.31
CA PRO A 74 -21.31 -3.38 13.15
C PRO A 74 -19.79 -3.13 13.15
N ARG A 75 -19.00 -4.07 13.70
CA ARG A 75 -17.54 -4.10 13.61
C ARG A 75 -17.01 -4.66 12.29
N GLU A 76 -17.74 -5.56 11.63
CA GLU A 76 -17.43 -6.08 10.28
C GLU A 76 -17.92 -5.15 9.15
N MET A 77 -19.01 -4.39 9.35
CA MET A 77 -19.45 -3.38 8.37
C MET A 77 -18.43 -2.25 8.14
N ARG A 78 -17.56 -1.95 9.13
CA ARG A 78 -16.40 -1.05 8.93
C ARG A 78 -15.26 -1.68 8.12
N THR A 79 -15.29 -3.00 7.89
CA THR A 79 -14.28 -3.74 7.12
C THR A 79 -14.70 -4.11 5.70
N HIS A 80 -15.92 -3.75 5.25
CA HIS A 80 -16.41 -4.01 3.88
C HIS A 80 -16.53 -2.77 3.01
N SER A 81 -16.29 -1.58 3.56
CA SER A 81 -16.08 -0.37 2.76
C SER A 81 -14.61 0.05 2.86
N PRO A 82 -13.97 0.37 1.73
CA PRO A 82 -12.59 0.81 1.76
C PRO A 82 -12.49 2.11 2.56
N SER A 83 -11.51 2.17 3.47
CA SER A 83 -11.23 3.35 4.28
C SER A 83 -10.30 4.29 3.53
N VAL A 84 -10.51 5.61 3.66
CA VAL A 84 -9.55 6.60 3.19
C VAL A 84 -8.34 6.60 4.14
N ILE A 85 -7.16 6.33 3.59
CA ILE A 85 -5.92 6.24 4.37
C ILE A 85 -5.23 7.60 4.49
N THR A 86 -5.14 8.33 3.39
CA THR A 86 -4.48 9.64 3.29
C THR A 86 -5.09 10.45 2.17
N VAL A 87 -5.08 11.78 2.31
CA VAL A 87 -5.64 12.74 1.35
C VAL A 87 -4.64 13.87 1.12
N LYS A 88 -4.51 14.30 -0.13
CA LYS A 88 -3.76 15.47 -0.57
C LYS A 88 -4.61 16.31 -1.52
N TRP A 89 -4.30 17.61 -1.54
CA TRP A 89 -4.91 18.57 -2.43
C TRP A 89 -3.83 19.23 -3.27
N GLY A 90 -3.96 19.14 -4.58
CA GLY A 90 -3.00 19.72 -5.51
C GLY A 90 -3.56 19.69 -6.92
N ASP A 91 -3.16 20.66 -7.73
CA ASP A 91 -3.41 20.66 -9.17
C ASP A 91 -2.53 19.56 -9.80
N ILE A 92 -3.12 18.46 -10.29
CA ILE A 92 -2.37 17.34 -10.90
C ILE A 92 -2.42 17.36 -12.43
N ASP A 93 -3.39 18.06 -13.03
CA ASP A 93 -3.58 18.13 -14.48
C ASP A 93 -3.10 19.46 -15.11
N GLY A 94 -2.72 20.44 -14.29
CA GLY A 94 -2.13 21.71 -14.70
C GLY A 94 -3.14 22.81 -15.02
N ASP A 95 -4.41 22.63 -14.69
CA ASP A 95 -5.49 23.56 -15.06
C ASP A 95 -5.67 24.75 -14.10
N GLY A 96 -4.88 24.79 -13.02
CA GLY A 96 -4.89 25.81 -11.96
C GLY A 96 -5.93 25.58 -10.86
N ILE A 97 -6.75 24.54 -10.94
CA ILE A 97 -7.73 24.12 -9.94
C ILE A 97 -7.17 22.92 -9.18
N LYS A 98 -7.35 22.90 -7.85
CA LYS A 98 -6.86 21.79 -7.03
C LYS A 98 -7.78 20.57 -7.15
N ASP A 99 -7.16 19.41 -7.31
CA ASP A 99 -7.79 18.10 -7.29
C ASP A 99 -7.71 17.47 -5.90
N ASN A 100 -8.62 16.54 -5.60
CA ASN A 100 -8.53 15.70 -4.41
C ASN A 100 -7.85 14.39 -4.78
N VAL A 101 -6.69 14.10 -4.20
CA VAL A 101 -5.96 12.84 -4.42
C VAL A 101 -5.90 12.08 -3.11
N PHE A 102 -6.32 10.82 -3.10
CA PHE A 102 -6.36 10.04 -1.87
C PHE A 102 -6.17 8.56 -2.11
N LEU A 103 -5.72 7.86 -1.08
CA LEU A 103 -5.61 6.40 -1.09
C LEU A 103 -6.77 5.79 -0.32
N THR A 104 -7.36 4.74 -0.88
CA THR A 104 -8.37 3.92 -0.22
C THR A 104 -7.90 2.49 -0.07
N ALA A 105 -8.20 1.82 1.04
CA ALA A 105 -7.87 0.41 1.25
C ALA A 105 -8.77 -0.27 2.29
N TYR A 106 -8.77 -1.59 2.30
CA TYR A 106 -9.39 -2.38 3.35
C TYR A 106 -8.41 -2.62 4.50
N LYS A 107 -8.85 -2.31 5.71
CA LYS A 107 -8.07 -2.60 6.91
C LYS A 107 -8.13 -4.09 7.20
N THR A 108 -6.98 -4.72 7.41
CA THR A 108 -6.96 -6.09 7.93
C THR A 108 -7.31 -6.08 9.42
N PRO A 109 -8.27 -6.90 9.89
CA PRO A 109 -8.57 -7.01 11.30
C PRO A 109 -7.31 -7.30 12.13
N ASP A 110 -7.17 -6.63 13.27
CA ASP A 110 -6.08 -6.80 14.23
C ASP A 110 -4.65 -6.65 13.66
N SER A 111 -4.52 -5.96 12.52
CA SER A 111 -3.23 -5.76 11.85
C SER A 111 -3.14 -4.35 11.24
N PRO A 112 -1.96 -3.71 11.24
CA PRO A 112 -1.73 -2.47 10.50
C PRO A 112 -1.61 -2.69 8.98
N PHE A 113 -1.77 -3.93 8.49
CA PHE A 113 -1.71 -4.29 7.09
C PHE A 113 -2.97 -3.85 6.32
N TRP A 114 -2.75 -3.22 5.18
CA TRP A 114 -3.80 -2.76 4.26
C TRP A 114 -3.86 -3.65 3.02
N LYS A 115 -5.09 -3.87 2.52
CA LYS A 115 -5.38 -4.63 1.30
C LYS A 115 -6.14 -3.78 0.29
N ASP A 116 -5.98 -4.11 -1.00
CA ASP A 116 -6.60 -3.41 -2.14
C ASP A 116 -6.42 -1.90 -2.10
N ILE A 117 -5.21 -1.46 -1.76
CA ILE A 117 -4.81 -0.07 -1.80
C ILE A 117 -5.01 0.44 -3.24
N THR A 118 -5.84 1.46 -3.39
CA THR A 118 -6.23 2.06 -4.66
C THR A 118 -6.00 3.56 -4.58
N LEU A 119 -5.40 4.13 -5.62
CA LEU A 119 -5.29 5.58 -5.78
C LEU A 119 -6.58 6.11 -6.40
N VAL A 120 -7.15 7.15 -5.80
CA VAL A 120 -8.31 7.86 -6.31
C VAL A 120 -7.94 9.32 -6.52
N ALA A 121 -8.16 9.81 -7.73
CA ALA A 121 -8.01 11.22 -8.07
C ALA A 121 -9.36 11.77 -8.50
N GLN A 122 -9.84 12.80 -7.80
CA GLN A 122 -11.05 13.52 -8.15
C GLN A 122 -10.68 14.87 -8.75
N ASN A 123 -11.04 15.07 -10.01
CA ASN A 123 -10.80 16.32 -10.70
C ASN A 123 -11.60 17.48 -10.06
N GLY A 124 -10.93 18.58 -9.72
CA GLY A 124 -11.52 19.70 -9.00
C GLY A 124 -12.52 20.51 -9.82
N ARG A 125 -12.38 20.51 -11.16
CA ARG A 125 -13.26 21.24 -12.08
C ARG A 125 -14.50 20.44 -12.48
N THR A 126 -14.29 19.18 -12.83
CA THR A 126 -15.32 18.31 -13.43
C THR A 126 -15.97 17.37 -12.43
N HIS A 127 -15.36 17.19 -11.26
CA HIS A 127 -15.73 16.19 -10.25
C HIS A 127 -15.67 14.74 -10.76
N HIS A 128 -15.00 14.49 -11.90
CA HIS A 128 -14.71 13.15 -12.37
C HIS A 128 -13.75 12.42 -11.42
N TYR A 129 -13.89 11.11 -11.30
CA TYR A 129 -13.06 10.26 -10.45
C TYR A 129 -12.30 9.25 -11.30
N ASP A 130 -10.97 9.27 -11.19
CA ASP A 130 -10.08 8.23 -11.69
C ASP A 130 -9.68 7.28 -10.57
N HIS A 131 -9.84 5.98 -10.82
CA HIS A 131 -9.46 4.91 -9.89
C HIS A 131 -8.32 4.10 -10.48
N ILE A 132 -7.18 4.07 -9.80
CA ILE A 132 -5.95 3.43 -10.28
C ILE A 132 -5.56 2.35 -9.29
N THR A 133 -5.53 1.11 -9.77
CA THR A 133 -5.05 -0.04 -9.01
C THR A 133 -3.56 -0.26 -9.24
N PHE A 134 -2.89 -0.82 -8.24
CA PHE A 134 -1.48 -1.16 -8.32
C PHE A 134 -1.29 -2.65 -8.59
N LYS A 135 -0.15 -3.02 -9.19
CA LYS A 135 0.26 -4.43 -9.31
C LYS A 135 0.44 -5.06 -7.93
N ASN A 136 1.19 -4.40 -7.06
CA ASN A 136 1.31 -4.73 -5.64
C ASN A 136 0.53 -3.70 -4.83
N ASN A 137 -0.67 -4.08 -4.39
CA ASN A 137 -1.68 -3.20 -3.77
C ASN A 137 -1.95 -3.53 -2.29
N ALA A 138 -1.02 -4.18 -1.60
CA ALA A 138 -1.17 -4.54 -0.19
C ALA A 138 0.16 -4.37 0.55
N GLY A 139 0.11 -3.88 1.78
CA GLY A 139 1.30 -3.55 2.56
C GLY A 139 1.01 -2.70 3.79
N TYR A 140 2.06 -2.09 4.33
CA TYR A 140 2.03 -1.26 5.52
C TYR A 140 2.32 0.21 5.16
N ASN A 141 1.91 1.13 6.03
CA ASN A 141 2.21 2.57 5.96
C ASN A 141 2.13 3.22 4.57
N PRO A 142 1.03 3.07 3.80
CA PRO A 142 0.93 3.69 2.50
C PRO A 142 0.97 5.23 2.62
N THR A 143 1.85 5.87 1.86
CA THR A 143 2.01 7.32 1.83
C THR A 143 1.70 7.90 0.45
N LEU A 144 1.32 9.18 0.44
CA LEU A 144 0.94 9.92 -0.75
C LEU A 144 1.64 11.28 -0.74
N PHE A 145 2.39 11.55 -1.80
CA PHE A 145 3.09 12.82 -2.02
C PHE A 145 2.69 13.40 -3.38
N LEU A 146 2.50 14.73 -3.41
CA LEU A 146 2.28 15.49 -4.63
C LEU A 146 3.45 16.47 -4.82
N GLY A 147 4.08 16.43 -5.99
CA GLY A 147 5.15 17.37 -6.37
C GLY A 147 5.46 17.24 -7.85
N ASP A 148 6.11 18.24 -8.44
CA ASP A 148 6.48 18.22 -9.85
C ASP A 148 7.75 17.40 -10.05
N PHE A 149 7.68 16.26 -10.74
CA PHE A 149 8.86 15.47 -11.12
C PHE A 149 9.15 15.57 -12.62
N THR A 150 8.13 15.91 -13.41
CA THR A 150 8.18 15.90 -14.87
C THR A 150 8.50 17.25 -15.49
N GLY A 151 8.51 18.32 -14.70
CA GLY A 151 8.68 19.70 -15.14
C GLY A 151 7.44 20.25 -15.85
N LYS A 152 6.29 19.59 -15.70
CA LYS A 152 5.04 20.02 -16.31
C LYS A 152 4.30 20.97 -15.35
N LYS A 153 3.42 21.79 -15.90
CA LYS A 153 2.46 22.51 -15.07
C LYS A 153 1.50 21.48 -14.46
N GLY A 154 1.61 21.26 -13.15
CA GLY A 154 0.78 20.32 -12.39
C GLY A 154 1.62 19.24 -11.69
N ASN A 155 1.25 18.89 -10.46
CA ASN A 155 1.94 17.90 -9.64
C ASN A 155 1.83 16.49 -10.25
N ASP A 156 2.86 15.69 -10.06
CA ASP A 156 2.81 14.24 -10.18
C ASP A 156 2.57 13.61 -8.81
N ILE A 157 2.21 12.33 -8.81
CA ILE A 157 1.72 11.61 -7.65
C ILE A 157 2.72 10.49 -7.31
N LEU A 158 3.39 10.57 -6.16
CA LEU A 158 4.20 9.49 -5.62
C LEU A 158 3.42 8.73 -4.53
N VAL A 159 3.31 7.41 -4.71
CA VAL A 159 2.75 6.49 -3.73
C VAL A 159 3.84 5.52 -3.29
N VAL A 160 4.03 5.37 -1.98
CA VAL A 160 4.98 4.41 -1.38
C VAL A 160 4.25 3.53 -0.37
N ILE A 161 4.51 2.22 -0.40
CA ILE A 161 3.89 1.21 0.46
C ILE A 161 4.99 0.30 1.00
N ASP A 162 5.06 0.10 2.32
CA ASP A 162 6.03 -0.82 2.93
C ASP A 162 5.60 -2.28 2.71
N THR A 163 6.51 -3.14 2.26
CA THR A 163 6.18 -4.57 2.03
C THR A 163 6.02 -5.37 3.32
N GLY A 164 6.67 -4.94 4.41
CA GLY A 164 6.73 -5.65 5.69
C GLY A 164 7.70 -6.84 5.76
N GLY A 165 8.44 -7.12 4.67
CA GLY A 165 9.47 -8.16 4.66
C GLY A 165 10.73 -7.76 5.42
N SER A 166 11.54 -8.75 5.82
CA SER A 166 12.80 -8.54 6.57
C SER A 166 13.89 -7.77 5.79
N ALA A 167 13.75 -7.67 4.47
CA ALA A 167 14.59 -6.82 3.63
C ALA A 167 14.30 -5.32 3.81
N GLY A 168 13.15 -4.96 4.39
CA GLY A 168 12.71 -3.56 4.50
C GLY A 168 12.39 -2.93 3.15
N ALA A 169 11.89 -3.73 2.20
CA ALA A 169 11.58 -3.26 0.85
C ALA A 169 10.28 -2.46 0.81
N ILE A 170 10.15 -1.60 -0.20
CA ILE A 170 8.94 -0.84 -0.52
C ILE A 170 8.41 -1.18 -1.91
N TYR A 171 7.10 -1.00 -2.09
CA TYR A 171 6.50 -0.76 -3.40
C TYR A 171 6.41 0.75 -3.61
N ALA A 172 6.83 1.24 -4.76
CA ALA A 172 6.76 2.65 -5.11
C ALA A 172 6.25 2.83 -6.54
N TYR A 173 5.34 3.79 -6.71
CA TYR A 173 4.74 4.14 -7.99
C TYR A 173 4.72 5.65 -8.16
N ILE A 174 5.00 6.14 -9.36
CA ILE A 174 4.80 7.55 -9.71
C ILE A 174 3.83 7.63 -10.87
N PHE A 175 2.86 8.52 -10.75
CA PHE A 175 1.87 8.80 -11.79
C PHE A 175 1.90 10.25 -12.21
N SER A 176 1.71 10.51 -13.49
CA SER A 176 1.65 11.84 -14.07
C SER A 176 0.41 11.98 -14.95
N SER A 177 -0.25 13.15 -14.92
CA SER A 177 -1.31 13.45 -15.89
C SER A 177 -0.67 13.84 -17.23
N ILE A 178 -0.83 12.99 -18.23
CA ILE A 178 -0.28 13.17 -19.58
C ILE A 178 -1.43 13.05 -20.58
N ASN A 179 -1.68 14.13 -21.33
CA ASN A 179 -2.79 14.24 -22.29
C ASN A 179 -4.17 13.99 -21.64
N GLY A 180 -4.38 14.50 -20.43
CA GLY A 180 -5.64 14.39 -19.69
C GLY A 180 -5.92 12.99 -19.12
N GLN A 181 -4.90 12.12 -19.05
CA GLN A 181 -5.00 10.81 -18.43
C GLN A 181 -3.86 10.61 -17.42
N ILE A 182 -4.18 10.05 -16.26
CA ILE A 182 -3.17 9.68 -15.27
C ILE A 182 -2.47 8.39 -15.74
N ARG A 183 -1.15 8.45 -15.90
CA ARG A 183 -0.32 7.34 -16.36
C ARG A 183 0.81 7.05 -15.39
N GLY A 184 1.10 5.77 -15.17
CA GLY A 184 2.27 5.34 -14.41
C GLY A 184 3.55 5.66 -15.19
N ILE A 185 4.49 6.32 -14.54
CA ILE A 185 5.79 6.73 -15.11
C ILE A 185 6.99 6.17 -14.32
N PHE A 186 6.73 5.55 -13.17
CA PHE A 186 7.72 4.80 -12.38
C PHE A 186 7.04 3.63 -11.66
N ASP A 187 7.76 2.51 -11.57
CA ASP A 187 7.35 1.29 -10.86
C ASP A 187 8.58 0.65 -10.22
N SER A 188 8.51 0.35 -8.91
CA SER A 188 9.63 -0.18 -8.15
C SER A 188 10.06 -1.59 -8.58
N ASP A 189 9.15 -2.44 -9.06
CA ASP A 189 9.51 -3.77 -9.53
C ASP A 189 10.36 -3.65 -10.80
N THR A 190 9.95 -2.77 -11.73
CA THR A 190 10.68 -2.48 -12.96
C THR A 190 12.06 -1.88 -12.67
N PHE A 191 12.15 -1.00 -11.66
CA PHE A 191 13.42 -0.49 -11.16
C PHE A 191 14.32 -1.62 -10.64
N ASN A 192 13.80 -2.48 -9.75
CA ASN A 192 14.55 -3.60 -9.18
C ASN A 192 15.03 -4.60 -10.25
N GLU A 193 14.24 -4.82 -11.31
CA GLU A 193 14.63 -5.67 -12.44
C GLU A 193 15.74 -5.07 -13.30
N SER A 194 15.80 -3.74 -13.38
CA SER A 194 16.79 -3.01 -14.19
C SER A 194 18.10 -2.79 -13.42
N PHE A 195 18.01 -2.44 -12.14
CA PHE A 195 19.14 -2.15 -11.26
C PHE A 195 19.55 -3.40 -10.49
N LYS A 196 20.24 -4.31 -11.20
CA LYS A 196 20.80 -5.54 -10.64
C LYS A 196 22.27 -5.38 -10.29
N TYR A 197 22.68 -6.09 -9.24
CA TYR A 197 24.03 -6.05 -8.73
C TYR A 197 24.54 -7.42 -8.32
N ASP A 198 25.85 -7.60 -8.41
CA ASP A 198 26.56 -8.67 -7.69
C ASP A 198 27.38 -8.07 -6.56
N VAL A 199 27.49 -8.83 -5.46
CA VAL A 199 28.36 -8.48 -4.33
C VAL A 199 29.26 -9.67 -4.03
N THR A 200 30.57 -9.47 -4.10
CA THR A 200 31.55 -10.54 -3.87
C THR A 200 32.61 -10.05 -2.90
N TYR A 201 32.91 -10.84 -1.88
CA TYR A 201 34.05 -10.55 -1.01
C TYR A 201 35.35 -10.76 -1.79
N GLU A 202 36.33 -9.90 -1.57
CA GLU A 202 37.66 -9.95 -2.19
C GLU A 202 38.74 -9.98 -1.09
N ASN A 203 39.94 -10.45 -1.44
CA ASN A 203 41.08 -10.41 -0.53
C ASN A 203 41.37 -8.99 -0.03
N GLN A 204 42.13 -8.91 1.05
CA GLN A 204 42.54 -7.68 1.72
C GLN A 204 41.34 -6.91 2.29
N TYR A 205 40.41 -7.64 2.92
CA TYR A 205 39.28 -7.08 3.67
C TYR A 205 38.35 -6.22 2.81
N LYS A 206 38.03 -6.68 1.60
CA LYS A 206 37.23 -5.90 0.63
C LYS A 206 35.95 -6.62 0.24
N ALA A 207 34.98 -5.85 -0.22
CA ALA A 207 33.86 -6.36 -1.01
C ALA A 207 33.73 -5.54 -2.29
N ALA A 208 33.54 -6.23 -3.42
CA ALA A 208 33.20 -5.59 -4.69
C ALA A 208 31.68 -5.60 -4.88
N VAL A 209 31.14 -4.47 -5.33
CA VAL A 209 29.74 -4.34 -5.77
C VAL A 209 29.75 -3.97 -7.24
N ILE A 210 29.14 -4.80 -8.09
CA ILE A 210 29.10 -4.60 -9.54
C ILE A 210 27.68 -4.17 -9.93
N SER A 211 27.54 -2.96 -10.48
CA SER A 211 26.30 -2.45 -11.04
C SER A 211 26.20 -2.83 -12.51
N TYR A 212 25.28 -3.73 -12.87
CA TYR A 212 25.13 -4.19 -14.25
C TYR A 212 24.52 -3.11 -15.16
N HIS A 213 23.60 -2.32 -14.63
CA HIS A 213 22.93 -1.26 -15.37
C HIS A 213 23.90 -0.15 -15.78
N LEU A 214 24.72 0.33 -14.84
CA LEU A 214 25.67 1.41 -15.07
C LEU A 214 27.05 0.94 -15.55
N LYS A 215 27.33 -0.38 -15.47
CA LYS A 215 28.64 -0.98 -15.77
C LYS A 215 29.75 -0.43 -14.88
N GLU A 216 29.43 -0.27 -13.61
CA GLU A 216 30.33 0.30 -12.60
C GLU A 216 30.73 -0.75 -11.56
N LYS A 217 31.94 -0.60 -11.02
CA LYS A 217 32.47 -1.42 -9.93
C LYS A 217 32.82 -0.52 -8.75
N TYR A 218 32.27 -0.86 -7.60
CA TYR A 218 32.57 -0.22 -6.32
C TYR A 218 33.36 -1.18 -5.45
N ILE A 219 34.37 -0.67 -4.72
CA ILE A 219 35.13 -1.44 -3.74
C ILE A 219 34.86 -0.86 -2.36
N LEU A 220 34.35 -1.69 -1.47
CA LEU A 220 34.11 -1.37 -0.07
C LEU A 220 35.27 -1.90 0.75
N ASP A 221 35.81 -1.04 1.61
CA ASP A 221 36.74 -1.44 2.65
C ASP A 221 35.93 -1.95 3.86
N LEU A 222 36.16 -3.19 4.27
CA LEU A 222 35.46 -3.85 5.38
C LEU A 222 36.22 -3.74 6.71
N THR A 223 37.37 -3.07 6.75
CA THR A 223 38.20 -2.95 7.97
C THR A 223 37.42 -2.41 9.17
N TYR A 224 36.45 -1.52 8.94
CA TYR A 224 35.57 -0.96 9.97
C TYR A 224 34.71 -2.01 10.71
N LYS A 225 34.58 -3.23 10.18
CA LYS A 225 33.81 -4.33 10.81
C LYS A 225 34.51 -4.95 12.02
N GLY A 226 35.78 -4.61 12.27
CA GLY A 226 36.53 -5.08 13.43
C GLY A 226 37.14 -6.47 13.26
N LYS A 227 38.08 -6.79 14.15
CA LYS A 227 38.93 -7.97 14.05
C LYS A 227 38.14 -9.26 14.17
N GLU A 228 37.15 -9.31 15.07
CA GLU A 228 36.31 -10.48 15.32
C GLU A 228 35.63 -10.92 14.03
N TYR A 229 34.90 -10.01 13.39
CA TYR A 229 34.23 -10.26 12.11
C TYR A 229 35.20 -10.68 11.01
N LEU A 230 36.30 -9.94 10.83
CA LEU A 230 37.25 -10.19 9.74
C LEU A 230 38.02 -11.50 9.92
N SER A 231 38.34 -11.86 11.16
CA SER A 231 39.07 -13.09 11.47
C SER A 231 38.26 -14.35 11.17
N GLU A 232 36.93 -14.27 11.10
CA GLU A 232 36.08 -15.37 10.64
C GLU A 232 36.26 -15.62 9.14
N ILE A 233 36.38 -14.54 8.36
CA ILE A 233 36.32 -14.54 6.89
C ILE A 233 37.71 -14.67 6.24
N TYR A 234 38.73 -14.07 6.84
CA TYR A 234 40.07 -13.95 6.28
C TYR A 234 41.11 -14.67 7.16
N ASN A 235 42.16 -15.17 6.53
CA ASN A 235 43.36 -15.61 7.26
C ASN A 235 44.21 -14.38 7.68
N PRO A 236 45.28 -14.56 8.50
CA PRO A 236 46.12 -13.45 8.95
C PRO A 236 46.81 -12.65 7.84
N GLN A 237 46.90 -13.19 6.62
CA GLN A 237 47.45 -12.51 5.44
C GLN A 237 46.38 -11.70 4.68
N GLY A 238 45.14 -11.64 5.17
CA GLY A 238 44.03 -10.97 4.51
C GLY A 238 43.47 -11.74 3.31
N ILE A 239 43.75 -13.04 3.19
CA ILE A 239 43.23 -13.88 2.10
C ILE A 239 41.92 -14.54 2.57
N LEU A 240 40.91 -14.55 1.71
CA LEU A 240 39.64 -15.22 1.97
C LEU A 240 39.86 -16.70 2.27
N LYS A 241 39.23 -17.20 3.35
CA LYS A 241 39.24 -18.63 3.67
C LYS A 241 38.36 -19.44 2.71
N ALA A 242 37.31 -18.82 2.18
CA ALA A 242 36.39 -19.38 1.20
C ALA A 242 35.73 -18.23 0.41
N SER A 243 35.19 -18.53 -0.76
CA SER A 243 34.39 -17.56 -1.53
C SER A 243 33.10 -17.21 -0.79
N ILE A 244 32.78 -15.91 -0.74
CA ILE A 244 31.57 -15.39 -0.11
C ILE A 244 30.91 -14.39 -1.06
N ASN A 245 29.61 -14.57 -1.27
CA ASN A 245 28.78 -13.65 -2.02
C ASN A 245 27.81 -12.95 -1.06
N GLY A 246 27.62 -11.67 -1.30
CA GLY A 246 26.50 -10.91 -0.76
C GLY A 246 25.47 -10.66 -1.87
N TRP A 247 24.58 -9.69 -1.64
CA TRP A 247 23.63 -9.22 -2.64
C TRP A 247 23.16 -7.81 -2.31
N VAL A 248 22.51 -7.16 -3.27
CA VAL A 248 21.81 -5.90 -3.05
C VAL A 248 20.32 -6.17 -2.93
N ASN A 249 19.70 -5.67 -1.87
CA ASN A 249 18.28 -5.84 -1.61
C ASN A 249 17.44 -5.03 -2.62
N PRO A 250 16.14 -5.38 -2.75
CA PRO A 250 15.18 -4.51 -3.43
C PRO A 250 15.16 -3.11 -2.84
N LEU A 251 14.61 -2.16 -3.60
CA LEU A 251 14.40 -0.78 -3.20
C LEU A 251 13.83 -0.68 -1.79
N ALA A 252 14.60 -0.09 -0.88
CA ALA A 252 14.24 0.06 0.53
C ALA A 252 13.64 1.43 0.82
N SER A 253 14.01 2.46 0.06
CA SER A 253 13.46 3.80 0.19
C SER A 253 13.54 4.57 -1.12
N LEU A 254 12.56 5.44 -1.35
CA LEU A 254 12.49 6.34 -2.49
C LEU A 254 12.00 7.70 -2.00
N TYR A 255 12.86 8.71 -2.10
CA TYR A 255 12.54 10.06 -1.63
C TYR A 255 12.51 11.07 -2.78
N PRO A 256 11.50 11.95 -2.84
CA PRO A 256 11.58 13.13 -3.69
C PRO A 256 12.64 14.08 -3.12
N ILE A 257 13.60 14.49 -3.95
CA ILE A 257 14.66 15.44 -3.60
C ILE A 257 14.75 16.52 -4.69
N ASP A 258 15.06 17.75 -4.29
CA ASP A 258 15.28 18.86 -5.23
C ASP A 258 16.71 19.37 -4.97
N LEU A 259 17.68 18.82 -5.71
CA LEU A 259 19.10 19.08 -5.46
C LEU A 259 19.53 20.47 -5.93
N ASN A 260 18.95 20.93 -7.03
CA ASN A 260 19.30 22.18 -7.70
C ASN A 260 18.41 23.36 -7.27
N ARG A 261 17.34 23.10 -6.50
CA ARG A 261 16.34 24.05 -5.99
C ARG A 261 15.53 24.71 -7.10
N ASP A 262 15.26 24.00 -8.18
CA ASP A 262 14.45 24.49 -9.31
C ASP A 262 12.95 24.17 -9.16
N GLY A 263 12.57 23.43 -8.10
CA GLY A 263 11.20 23.03 -7.83
C GLY A 263 10.77 21.75 -8.57
N ILE A 264 11.65 21.14 -9.35
CA ILE A 264 11.45 19.86 -10.03
C ILE A 264 12.20 18.77 -9.24
N TYR A 265 11.46 17.78 -8.77
CA TYR A 265 11.99 16.71 -7.94
C TYR A 265 12.70 15.63 -8.76
N GLU A 266 13.95 15.35 -8.38
CA GLU A 266 14.61 14.07 -8.62
C GLU A 266 14.18 13.00 -7.58
N LEU A 267 14.59 11.76 -7.79
CA LEU A 267 14.37 10.65 -6.87
C LEU A 267 15.67 10.16 -6.27
N ALA A 268 15.76 10.12 -4.94
CA ALA A 268 16.81 9.40 -4.22
C ALA A 268 16.34 7.97 -3.93
N ALA A 269 16.87 7.00 -4.68
CA ALA A 269 16.61 5.57 -4.49
C ALA A 269 17.71 4.92 -3.66
N HIS A 270 17.33 4.17 -2.62
CA HIS A 270 18.26 3.50 -1.71
C HIS A 270 18.05 1.99 -1.71
N GLN A 271 19.13 1.23 -1.92
CA GLN A 271 19.15 -0.23 -1.85
C GLN A 271 20.28 -0.71 -0.94
N ARG A 272 19.94 -1.55 0.06
CA ARG A 272 20.93 -2.06 1.02
C ARG A 272 21.82 -3.13 0.40
N ILE A 273 23.11 -3.08 0.70
CA ILE A 273 24.11 -4.09 0.35
C ILE A 273 24.22 -5.06 1.54
N ALA A 274 23.72 -6.28 1.36
CA ALA A 274 23.82 -7.35 2.33
C ALA A 274 25.08 -8.20 2.10
N GLY A 275 25.75 -8.56 3.20
CA GLY A 275 26.93 -9.42 3.23
C GLY A 275 26.57 -10.90 3.39
N ARG A 276 27.14 -11.54 4.42
CA ARG A 276 26.98 -13.00 4.66
C ARG A 276 25.54 -13.43 4.93
N TYR A 277 24.72 -12.51 5.43
CA TYR A 277 23.30 -12.68 5.71
C TYR A 277 22.60 -11.31 5.61
N ASN A 278 21.27 -11.28 5.50
CA ASN A 278 20.52 -10.04 5.22
C ASN A 278 20.76 -8.90 6.25
N ALA A 279 21.02 -9.24 7.52
CA ALA A 279 21.30 -8.28 8.58
C ALA A 279 22.79 -7.84 8.64
N ASP A 280 23.69 -8.50 7.91
CA ASP A 280 25.09 -8.07 7.75
C ASP A 280 25.14 -6.92 6.74
N ASN A 281 24.83 -5.71 7.20
CA ASN A 281 24.80 -4.54 6.32
C ASN A 281 26.23 -4.08 5.98
N LEU A 282 26.57 -4.06 4.70
CA LEU A 282 27.87 -3.57 4.19
C LEU A 282 27.81 -2.10 3.74
N GLY A 283 26.62 -1.54 3.59
CA GLY A 283 26.40 -0.19 3.07
C GLY A 283 25.14 -0.11 2.22
N ASP A 284 24.99 0.98 1.49
CA ASP A 284 23.82 1.23 0.64
C ASP A 284 24.25 1.74 -0.73
N VAL A 285 23.67 1.18 -1.79
CA VAL A 285 23.68 1.80 -3.11
C VAL A 285 22.65 2.92 -3.12
N GLN A 286 23.09 4.12 -3.46
CA GLN A 286 22.27 5.31 -3.57
C GLN A 286 22.28 5.78 -5.01
N THR A 287 21.10 5.80 -5.66
CA THR A 287 20.95 6.24 -7.04
C THR A 287 20.02 7.44 -7.08
N VAL A 288 20.52 8.55 -7.63
CA VAL A 288 19.68 9.71 -7.97
C VAL A 288 19.14 9.50 -9.38
N LEU A 289 17.82 9.49 -9.53
CA LEU A 289 17.14 9.40 -10.81
C LEU A 289 16.47 10.73 -11.17
N LYS A 290 16.62 11.15 -12.42
CA LYS A 290 16.03 12.38 -12.95
C LYS A 290 15.12 12.07 -14.13
N TRP A 291 13.97 12.74 -14.21
CA TRP A 291 13.10 12.64 -15.36
C TRP A 291 13.77 13.26 -16.59
N ASN A 292 13.90 12.51 -17.68
CA ASN A 292 14.52 12.99 -18.92
C ASN A 292 13.51 13.37 -20.02
N GLY A 293 12.22 13.43 -19.68
CA GLY A 293 11.12 13.62 -20.63
C GLY A 293 10.40 12.32 -21.02
N GLN A 294 10.96 11.15 -20.72
CA GLN A 294 10.36 9.85 -21.05
C GLN A 294 10.40 8.86 -19.89
N VAL A 295 11.52 8.81 -19.16
CA VAL A 295 11.74 7.88 -18.04
C VAL A 295 12.59 8.57 -16.97
N PHE A 296 12.55 8.03 -15.75
CA PHE A 296 13.52 8.35 -14.71
C PHE A 296 14.86 7.66 -15.03
N ALA A 297 15.84 8.45 -15.46
CA ALA A 297 17.18 7.97 -15.80
C ALA A 297 18.17 8.25 -14.65
N PRO A 298 19.17 7.38 -14.44
CA PRO A 298 20.20 7.62 -13.42
C PRO A 298 21.04 8.84 -13.78
N GLU A 299 21.08 9.82 -12.86
CA GLU A 299 21.95 10.98 -12.95
C GLU A 299 23.29 10.70 -12.25
N ARG A 300 23.24 10.04 -11.09
CA ARG A 300 24.41 9.65 -10.31
C ARG A 300 24.11 8.42 -9.46
N GLN A 301 25.09 7.53 -9.34
CA GLN A 301 25.10 6.45 -8.36
C GLN A 301 26.33 6.57 -7.45
N THR A 302 26.15 6.30 -6.17
CA THR A 302 27.20 6.26 -5.16
C THR A 302 26.94 5.09 -4.23
N VAL A 303 28.00 4.52 -3.65
CA VAL A 303 27.87 3.57 -2.55
C VAL A 303 28.30 4.24 -1.25
N ALA A 304 27.40 4.24 -0.26
CA ALA A 304 27.66 4.74 1.08
C ALA A 304 28.06 3.58 2.00
N THR A 305 29.12 3.77 2.79
CA THR A 305 29.59 2.81 3.80
C THR A 305 29.56 3.44 5.19
N PHE A 306 29.59 2.60 6.22
CA PHE A 306 29.67 3.06 7.60
C PHE A 306 31.07 3.59 7.94
N GLY A 307 31.13 4.55 8.87
CA GLY A 307 32.38 4.93 9.51
C GLY A 307 32.84 3.84 10.49
N GLY A 308 34.15 3.78 10.74
CA GLY A 308 34.76 2.97 11.80
C GLY A 308 35.41 3.84 12.86
N GLU A 309 35.71 3.25 14.02
CA GLU A 309 36.61 3.87 14.99
C GLU A 309 38.02 4.04 14.38
N MET A 310 38.70 5.13 14.71
CA MET A 310 40.07 5.40 14.24
C MET A 310 41.11 4.62 15.04
#